data_AF-A0A7C6QR88-F1
#
_entry.id   AF-A0A7C6QR88-F1
#
_cell.length_a   1.000
_cell.length_b   1.000
_cell.length_c   1.000
_cell.angle_alpha   90.00
_cell.angle_beta   90.00
_cell.angle_gamma   90.00
#
_symmetry.space_group_name_H-M   'P 1'
#
loop_
_entity.id
_entity.type
_entity.pdbx_description
1 polymer ?
#
loop_
_entity_poly.entity_id
_entity_poly.type
_entity_poly.pdbx_seq_one_letter_code
_entity_poly.pdbx_strand_id
1 'polypeptide(L)'
;MLTSSQIMSEFIQALQEEVKALKSSRIASSVMVFNGQLYRKYSELYIYLFHLENFLAVVDDIPAEIEIDGQKYHCQIVSVQGLQVEIALEKYFGEAIAEARIYTNSWFLLELLRKKYEEALKRGEKFRVSEQLFAGVSRVVSSGQEPRFSPSIQLNDSQKKAVFASFSRSLAIIWGPPGTGKTKTIARAVEAHLNAGRRVLLVSHANIAVDEALEDIAEQLEETAFYKEGRLIRLGIPHKKHWKKNTRWSYWIMPLLC
;
A
#
# COMPACT_ATOMS: atom_id res chain seq x y z
N MET A 1 30.43 8.56 5.73
CA MET A 1 28.99 8.30 5.44
C MET A 1 28.85 6.82 5.19
N LEU A 2 27.84 6.17 5.79
CA LEU A 2 27.51 4.79 5.47
C LEU A 2 27.09 4.71 4.00
N THR A 3 27.68 3.78 3.25
CA THR A 3 27.30 3.50 1.86
C THR A 3 25.98 2.74 1.80
N SER A 4 25.23 2.80 0.69
CA SER A 4 24.05 1.93 0.48
C SER A 4 24.35 0.46 0.82
N SER A 5 25.53 -0.03 0.44
CA SER A 5 25.94 -1.42 0.69
C SER A 5 26.12 -1.76 2.16
N GLN A 6 26.65 -0.83 2.97
CA GLN A 6 26.79 -1.04 4.41
C GLN A 6 25.42 -1.06 5.07
N ILE A 7 24.55 -0.09 4.74
CA ILE A 7 23.18 -0.04 5.27
C ILE A 7 22.42 -1.32 4.88
N MET A 8 22.48 -1.75 3.63
CA MET A 8 21.83 -2.99 3.20
C MET A 8 22.33 -4.22 3.98
N SER A 9 23.63 -4.31 4.22
CA SER A 9 24.21 -5.44 4.96
C SER A 9 23.71 -5.48 6.42
N GLU A 10 23.66 -4.33 7.08
CA GLU A 10 23.10 -4.20 8.43
C GLU A 10 21.61 -4.56 8.46
N PHE A 11 20.82 -4.08 7.49
CA PHE A 11 19.40 -4.42 7.36
C PHE A 11 19.18 -5.91 7.12
N ILE A 12 19.99 -6.55 6.26
CA ILE A 12 19.92 -7.99 6.02
C ILE A 12 20.17 -8.75 7.32
N GLN A 13 21.21 -8.39 8.07
CA GLN A 13 21.53 -9.04 9.35
C GLN A 13 20.38 -8.86 10.37
N ALA A 14 19.88 -7.64 10.56
CA ALA A 14 18.79 -7.36 11.48
C ALA A 14 17.51 -8.15 11.11
N LEU A 15 17.17 -8.21 9.82
CA LEU A 15 16.04 -9.01 9.34
C LEU A 15 16.25 -10.51 9.55
N GLN A 16 17.48 -11.03 9.39
CA GLN A 16 17.81 -12.44 9.68
C GLN A 16 17.59 -12.77 11.16
N GLU A 17 18.06 -11.92 12.06
CA GLU A 17 17.90 -12.09 13.50
C GLU A 17 16.42 -12.08 13.91
N GLU A 18 15.64 -11.13 13.40
CA GLU A 18 14.19 -11.03 13.64
C GLU A 18 13.43 -12.24 13.10
N VAL A 19 13.69 -12.66 11.84
CA VAL A 19 13.06 -13.86 11.25
C VAL A 19 13.40 -15.11 12.06
N LYS A 20 14.65 -15.25 12.53
CA LYS A 20 15.07 -16.38 13.36
C LYS A 20 14.35 -16.38 14.71
N ALA A 21 14.18 -15.22 15.34
CA ALA A 21 13.42 -15.08 16.58
C ALA A 21 11.95 -15.47 16.38
N LEU A 22 11.30 -14.97 15.32
CA LEU A 22 9.90 -15.27 14.98
C LEU A 22 9.65 -16.72 14.57
N LYS A 23 10.64 -17.40 13.99
CA LYS A 23 10.54 -18.85 13.69
C LYS A 23 10.74 -19.72 14.94
N SER A 24 11.50 -19.23 15.91
CA SER A 24 11.83 -19.95 17.14
C SER A 24 10.76 -19.77 18.22
N SER A 25 10.02 -18.67 18.19
CA SER A 25 8.79 -18.55 18.95
C SER A 25 7.78 -19.56 18.37
N ARG A 26 7.33 -20.52 19.18
CA ARG A 26 6.33 -21.54 18.79
C ARG A 26 4.93 -20.97 18.48
N ILE A 27 4.82 -19.66 18.31
CA ILE A 27 3.58 -18.98 17.99
C ILE A 27 3.47 -18.96 16.47
N ALA A 28 3.16 -20.13 15.89
CA ALA A 28 2.37 -20.11 14.67
C ALA A 28 1.05 -19.44 15.08
N SER A 29 0.86 -18.18 14.68
CA SER A 29 -0.34 -17.41 14.98
C SER A 29 -1.49 -17.95 14.13
N SER A 30 -1.96 -19.14 14.52
CA SER A 30 -3.22 -19.64 14.03
C SER A 30 -4.33 -18.92 14.77
N VAL A 31 -5.25 -18.29 14.04
CA VAL A 31 -6.37 -17.54 14.61
C VAL A 31 -7.67 -18.16 14.09
N MET A 32 -8.59 -18.42 15.01
CA MET A 32 -9.94 -18.83 14.66
C MET A 32 -10.71 -17.64 14.11
N VAL A 33 -11.46 -17.89 13.06
CA VAL A 33 -12.37 -16.93 12.45
C VAL A 33 -13.75 -17.54 12.27
N PHE A 34 -14.76 -16.71 12.43
CA PHE A 34 -16.16 -17.14 12.53
C PHE A 34 -17.06 -16.31 11.61
N ASN A 35 -18.24 -16.84 11.33
CA ASN A 35 -19.29 -16.17 10.57
C ASN A 35 -18.78 -15.59 9.24
N GLY A 36 -17.98 -16.38 8.53
CA GLY A 36 -17.50 -16.02 7.21
C GLY A 36 -18.67 -15.87 6.24
N GLN A 37 -18.82 -14.71 5.62
CA GLN A 37 -19.83 -14.48 4.59
C GLN A 37 -19.14 -14.08 3.29
N LEU A 38 -19.62 -14.61 2.16
CA LEU A 38 -19.18 -14.16 0.85
C LEU A 38 -19.49 -12.67 0.73
N TYR A 39 -18.45 -11.85 0.71
CA TYR A 39 -18.59 -10.40 0.69
C TYR A 39 -18.64 -9.86 -0.74
N ARG A 40 -17.82 -10.42 -1.64
CA ARG A 40 -17.77 -10.08 -3.07
C ARG A 40 -16.92 -11.09 -3.85
N LYS A 41 -17.11 -11.13 -5.17
CA LYS A 41 -16.15 -11.70 -6.12
C LYS A 41 -15.31 -10.57 -6.72
N TYR A 42 -14.01 -10.78 -6.88
CA TYR A 42 -13.09 -9.86 -7.54
C TYR A 42 -12.12 -10.64 -8.42
N SER A 43 -12.20 -10.46 -9.75
CA SER A 43 -11.52 -11.35 -10.71
C SER A 43 -11.89 -12.82 -10.42
N GLU A 44 -10.92 -13.73 -10.35
CA GLU A 44 -11.09 -15.14 -9.97
C GLU A 44 -11.06 -15.40 -8.45
N LEU A 45 -11.08 -14.35 -7.63
CA LEU A 45 -11.04 -14.46 -6.17
C LEU A 45 -12.42 -14.25 -5.55
N TYR A 46 -12.76 -15.12 -4.61
CA TYR A 46 -13.91 -15.04 -3.71
C TYR A 46 -13.45 -14.43 -2.39
N ILE A 47 -13.93 -13.22 -2.08
CA ILE A 47 -13.55 -12.50 -0.87
C ILE A 47 -14.62 -12.75 0.19
N TYR A 48 -14.22 -13.36 1.28
CA TYR A 48 -15.05 -13.63 2.46
C TYR A 48 -14.72 -12.65 3.57
N LEU A 49 -15.74 -12.14 4.25
CA LEU A 49 -15.60 -11.33 5.46
C LEU A 49 -15.84 -12.23 6.67
N PHE A 50 -14.86 -12.32 7.55
CA PHE A 50 -14.94 -13.08 8.80
C PHE A 50 -14.85 -12.17 10.02
N HIS A 51 -15.31 -12.69 11.16
CA HIS A 51 -15.15 -12.11 12.48
C HIS A 51 -14.04 -12.80 13.26
N LEU A 52 -13.27 -12.00 14.00
CA LEU A 52 -12.18 -12.41 14.88
C LEU A 52 -12.63 -12.26 16.34
N GLU A 53 -12.18 -13.16 17.22
CA GLU A 53 -12.32 -12.96 18.67
C GLU A 53 -11.32 -11.95 19.23
N ASN A 54 -10.11 -11.93 18.65
CA ASN A 54 -9.01 -11.08 19.07
C ASN A 54 -8.40 -10.37 17.86
N PHE A 55 -7.77 -9.21 18.09
CA PHE A 55 -7.08 -8.48 17.03
C PHE A 55 -6.02 -9.35 16.35
N LEU A 56 -6.06 -9.35 15.02
CA LEU A 56 -5.06 -10.01 14.19
C LEU A 56 -3.97 -8.99 13.82
N ALA A 57 -2.76 -9.16 14.36
CA ALA A 57 -1.63 -8.26 14.08
C ALA A 57 -0.96 -8.64 12.75
N VAL A 58 -1.63 -8.35 11.63
CA VAL A 58 -1.19 -8.71 10.28
C VAL A 58 -1.39 -7.50 9.35
N VAL A 59 -0.52 -7.39 8.35
CA VAL A 59 -0.59 -6.36 7.30
C VAL A 59 -1.45 -6.84 6.13
N ASP A 60 -2.07 -5.91 5.41
CA ASP A 60 -2.80 -6.17 4.18
C ASP A 60 -1.92 -6.90 3.14
N ASP A 61 -2.57 -7.68 2.27
CA ASP A 61 -1.98 -8.44 1.15
C ASP A 61 -0.97 -9.53 1.54
N ILE A 62 -1.02 -10.00 2.80
CA ILE A 62 -0.19 -11.12 3.24
C ILE A 62 -0.77 -12.45 2.76
N PRO A 63 0.04 -13.32 2.10
CA PRO A 63 -0.37 -14.69 1.82
C PRO A 63 -0.43 -15.50 3.12
N ALA A 64 -1.46 -16.33 3.24
CA ALA A 64 -1.73 -17.16 4.40
C ALA A 64 -2.28 -18.53 3.96
N GLU A 65 -2.47 -19.42 4.92
CA GLU A 65 -3.29 -20.61 4.73
C GLU A 65 -4.56 -20.48 5.55
N ILE A 66 -5.66 -21.02 5.06
CA ILE A 66 -6.91 -21.15 5.80
C ILE A 66 -7.36 -22.61 5.77
N GLU A 67 -7.73 -23.12 6.94
CA GLU A 67 -8.29 -24.45 7.11
C GLU A 67 -9.81 -24.35 7.23
N ILE A 68 -10.51 -25.01 6.31
CA ILE A 68 -11.98 -25.08 6.22
C ILE A 68 -12.32 -26.57 6.11
N ASP A 69 -13.21 -27.06 6.97
CA ASP A 69 -13.62 -28.47 7.02
C ASP A 69 -12.44 -29.46 7.09
N GLY A 70 -11.38 -29.09 7.83
CA GLY A 70 -10.17 -29.89 8.02
C GLY A 70 -9.22 -29.94 6.82
N GLN A 71 -9.49 -29.16 5.76
CA GLN A 71 -8.61 -29.04 4.59
C GLN A 71 -8.01 -27.65 4.51
N LYS A 72 -6.72 -27.57 4.16
CA LYS A 72 -5.98 -26.32 4.02
C LYS A 72 -5.99 -25.79 2.60
N TYR A 73 -6.13 -24.48 2.48
CA TYR A 73 -6.14 -23.76 1.22
C TYR A 73 -5.25 -22.53 1.32
N HIS A 74 -4.56 -22.20 0.23
CA HIS A 74 -3.88 -20.91 0.12
C HIS A 74 -4.92 -19.80 0.05
N CYS A 75 -4.65 -18.71 0.78
CA CYS A 75 -5.48 -17.53 0.78
C CYS A 75 -4.61 -16.27 0.90
N GLN A 76 -5.23 -15.11 0.70
CA GLN A 76 -4.61 -13.82 0.93
C GLN A 76 -5.46 -13.02 1.91
N ILE A 77 -4.82 -12.46 2.93
CA ILE A 77 -5.47 -11.51 3.84
C ILE A 77 -5.55 -10.18 3.09
N VAL A 78 -6.75 -9.79 2.67
CA VAL A 78 -6.99 -8.58 1.88
C VAL A 78 -6.92 -7.33 2.77
N SER A 79 -7.58 -7.40 3.93
CA SER A 79 -7.54 -6.33 4.93
C SER A 79 -7.97 -6.81 6.30
N VAL A 80 -7.43 -6.18 7.35
CA VAL A 80 -7.85 -6.38 8.74
C VAL A 80 -8.38 -5.06 9.31
N GLN A 81 -9.60 -5.06 9.84
CA GLN A 81 -10.22 -3.89 10.47
C GLN A 81 -10.84 -4.26 11.81
N GLY A 82 -10.14 -3.91 12.89
CA GLY A 82 -10.57 -4.24 14.24
C GLY A 82 -10.70 -5.75 14.41
N LEU A 83 -11.94 -6.23 14.62
CA LEU A 83 -12.27 -7.64 14.77
C LEU A 83 -12.87 -8.26 13.49
N GLN A 84 -12.61 -7.66 12.34
CA GLN A 84 -13.02 -8.17 11.04
C GLN A 84 -11.81 -8.39 10.12
N VAL A 85 -11.87 -9.44 9.31
CA VAL A 85 -10.84 -9.74 8.31
C VAL A 85 -11.49 -10.12 6.98
N GLU A 86 -11.01 -9.51 5.89
CA GLU A 86 -11.32 -9.91 4.52
C GLU A 86 -10.27 -10.90 4.03
N ILE A 87 -10.71 -12.07 3.55
CA ILE A 87 -9.84 -13.14 3.06
C ILE A 87 -10.23 -13.47 1.62
N ALA A 88 -9.27 -13.40 0.71
CA ALA A 88 -9.44 -13.82 -0.67
C ALA A 88 -9.06 -15.29 -0.84
N LEU A 89 -9.94 -16.03 -1.52
CA LEU A 89 -9.82 -17.45 -1.86
C LEU A 89 -10.05 -17.66 -3.35
N GLU A 90 -9.27 -18.51 -3.99
CA GLU A 90 -9.48 -18.88 -5.41
C GLU A 90 -10.68 -19.82 -5.59
N LYS A 91 -11.03 -20.58 -4.55
CA LYS A 91 -12.14 -21.53 -4.55
C LYS A 91 -13.36 -20.95 -3.84
N TYR A 92 -14.53 -21.22 -4.40
CA TYR A 92 -15.82 -20.92 -3.77
C TYR A 92 -16.21 -21.99 -2.75
N PHE A 93 -16.62 -21.56 -1.56
CA PHE A 93 -17.05 -22.40 -0.44
C PHE A 93 -18.51 -22.15 -0.02
N GLY A 94 -19.34 -21.61 -0.92
CA GLY A 94 -20.71 -21.22 -0.60
C GLY A 94 -20.82 -19.77 -0.13
N GLU A 95 -22.06 -19.34 0.18
CA GLU A 95 -22.35 -17.99 0.66
C GLU A 95 -21.87 -17.75 2.10
N ALA A 96 -21.66 -18.81 2.87
CA ALA A 96 -21.25 -18.73 4.26
C ALA A 96 -20.28 -19.86 4.65
N ILE A 97 -19.31 -19.53 5.49
CA ILE A 97 -18.36 -20.44 6.13
C ILE A 97 -18.52 -20.22 7.64
N ALA A 98 -19.03 -21.21 8.36
CA ALA A 98 -19.38 -21.06 9.78
C ALA A 98 -18.15 -20.71 10.63
N GLU A 99 -17.07 -21.47 10.45
CA GLU A 99 -15.79 -21.26 11.11
C GLU A 99 -14.65 -21.69 10.20
N ALA A 100 -13.48 -21.12 10.42
CA ALA A 100 -12.24 -21.52 9.79
C ALA A 100 -11.06 -21.17 10.69
N ARG A 101 -9.87 -21.72 10.37
CA ARG A 101 -8.64 -21.38 11.07
C ARG A 101 -7.63 -20.80 10.09
N ILE A 102 -7.19 -19.57 10.33
CA ILE A 102 -6.16 -18.91 9.53
C ILE A 102 -4.81 -19.25 10.13
N TYR A 103 -3.84 -19.62 9.30
CA TYR A 103 -2.44 -19.77 9.64
C TYR A 103 -1.64 -18.65 8.99
N THR A 104 -1.08 -17.76 9.82
CA THR A 104 -0.26 -16.65 9.36
C THR A 104 1.21 -16.93 9.62
N ASN A 105 2.06 -16.47 8.71
CA ASN A 105 3.51 -16.58 8.79
C ASN A 105 4.11 -15.21 9.09
N SER A 106 4.15 -14.82 10.37
CA SER A 106 4.59 -13.49 10.82
C SER A 106 5.99 -13.06 10.33
N TRP A 107 6.82 -14.00 9.87
CA TRP A 107 8.15 -13.74 9.32
C TRP A 107 8.21 -13.60 7.79
N PHE A 108 7.14 -13.88 7.05
CA PHE A 108 7.20 -13.99 5.58
C PHE A 108 7.56 -12.68 4.89
N LEU A 109 6.92 -11.56 5.26
CA LEU A 109 7.25 -10.26 4.67
C LEU A 109 8.68 -9.83 5.00
N LEU A 110 9.13 -10.10 6.22
CA LEU A 110 10.50 -9.79 6.64
C LEU A 110 11.52 -10.62 5.83
N GLU A 111 11.20 -11.89 5.58
CA GLU A 111 12.00 -12.77 4.75
C GLU A 111 12.00 -12.34 3.27
N LEU A 112 10.86 -11.90 2.74
CA LEU A 112 10.76 -11.35 1.38
C LEU A 112 11.58 -10.06 1.25
N LEU A 113 11.46 -9.14 2.22
CA LEU A 113 12.23 -7.90 2.26
C LEU A 113 13.73 -8.17 2.35
N ARG A 114 14.15 -9.13 3.19
CA ARG A 114 15.54 -9.59 3.30
C ARG A 114 16.07 -10.08 1.96
N LYS A 115 15.33 -10.95 1.27
CA LYS A 115 15.69 -11.45 -0.07
C LYS A 115 15.84 -10.30 -1.09
N LYS A 116 14.96 -9.30 -1.03
CA LYS A 116 15.04 -8.12 -1.90
C LYS A 116 16.31 -7.30 -1.65
N TYR A 117 16.72 -7.12 -0.39
CA TYR A 117 17.99 -6.49 -0.08
C TYR A 117 19.20 -7.30 -0.57
N GLU A 118 19.17 -8.64 -0.44
CA GLU A 118 20.23 -9.51 -0.95
C GLU A 118 20.36 -9.45 -2.49
N GLU A 119 19.22 -9.47 -3.19
CA GLU A 119 19.17 -9.29 -4.66
C GLU A 119 19.74 -7.93 -5.07
N ALA A 120 19.31 -6.85 -4.40
CA ALA A 120 19.79 -5.49 -4.66
C ALA A 120 21.30 -5.35 -4.42
N LEU A 121 21.81 -5.94 -3.33
CA LEU A 121 23.24 -5.95 -3.00
C LEU A 121 24.05 -6.70 -4.06
N LYS A 122 23.60 -7.88 -4.50
CA LYS A 122 24.23 -8.67 -5.57
C LYS A 122 24.29 -7.92 -6.90
N ARG A 123 23.25 -7.15 -7.22
CA ARG A 123 23.17 -6.34 -8.44
C ARG A 123 23.92 -5.02 -8.35
N GLY A 124 24.44 -4.64 -7.18
CA GLY A 124 25.06 -3.34 -6.95
C GLY A 124 24.08 -2.17 -7.07
N GLU A 125 22.80 -2.40 -6.79
CA GLU A 125 21.78 -1.35 -6.79
C GLU A 125 22.10 -0.28 -5.73
N LYS A 126 21.72 0.97 -6.02
CA LYS A 126 21.97 2.12 -5.13
C LYS A 126 20.65 2.72 -4.67
N PHE A 127 20.43 2.78 -3.36
CA PHE A 127 19.27 3.42 -2.78
C PHE A 127 19.51 4.91 -2.56
N ARG A 128 19.66 5.65 -3.67
CA ARG A 128 20.05 7.07 -3.65
C ARG A 128 19.11 7.95 -2.79
N VAL A 129 17.81 7.66 -2.80
CA VAL A 129 16.83 8.39 -1.99
C VAL A 129 17.05 8.11 -0.50
N SER A 130 17.31 6.85 -0.13
CA SER A 130 17.62 6.46 1.25
C SER A 130 18.96 7.05 1.71
N GLU A 131 19.99 7.03 0.88
CA GLU A 131 21.28 7.69 1.17
C GLU A 131 21.09 9.18 1.44
N GLN A 132 20.29 9.86 0.60
CA GLN A 132 19.94 11.27 0.80
C GLN A 132 19.18 11.51 2.11
N LEU A 133 18.22 10.65 2.43
CA LEU A 133 17.43 10.72 3.65
C LEU A 133 18.32 10.59 4.90
N PHE A 134 19.15 9.54 4.97
CA PHE A 134 20.04 9.31 6.11
C PHE A 134 21.15 10.34 6.24
N ALA A 135 21.63 10.89 5.12
CA ALA A 135 22.59 11.98 5.13
C ALA A 135 21.96 13.35 5.46
N GLY A 136 20.62 13.45 5.50
CA GLY A 136 19.91 14.73 5.63
C GLY A 136 20.13 15.67 4.45
N VAL A 137 20.44 15.13 3.26
CA VAL A 137 20.79 15.93 2.08
C VAL A 137 19.64 15.93 1.08
N SER A 138 19.15 17.12 0.73
CA SER A 138 18.16 17.32 -0.33
C SER A 138 18.63 18.37 -1.32
N ARG A 139 18.71 17.99 -2.60
CA ARG A 139 19.17 18.87 -3.67
C ARG A 139 18.00 19.50 -4.39
N VAL A 140 18.20 20.71 -4.89
CA VAL A 140 17.25 21.34 -5.79
C VAL A 140 17.36 20.62 -7.14
N VAL A 141 16.25 20.08 -7.63
CA VAL A 141 16.15 19.36 -8.92
C VAL A 141 15.53 20.29 -9.98
N SER A 142 15.79 21.60 -9.86
CA SER A 142 15.11 22.64 -10.62
C SER A 142 15.03 22.29 -12.10
N SER A 143 13.80 22.26 -12.63
CA SER A 143 13.52 22.16 -14.07
C SER A 143 13.25 23.53 -14.68
N GLY A 144 13.41 24.63 -13.92
CA GLY A 144 12.95 25.97 -14.31
C GLY A 144 11.43 26.11 -14.42
N GLN A 145 10.68 25.06 -14.06
CA GLN A 145 9.22 25.03 -14.08
C GLN A 145 8.67 25.26 -12.67
N GLU A 146 7.62 26.07 -12.59
CA GLU A 146 6.78 26.18 -11.40
C GLU A 146 5.73 25.05 -11.38
N PRO A 147 5.34 24.54 -10.20
CA PRO A 147 4.29 23.54 -10.10
C PRO A 147 2.97 24.11 -10.62
N ARG A 148 2.38 23.47 -11.63
CA ARG A 148 1.09 23.85 -12.22
C ARG A 148 0.01 22.89 -11.78
N PHE A 149 -1.04 23.41 -11.17
CA PHE A 149 -2.20 22.64 -10.72
C PHE A 149 -3.44 23.54 -10.76
N SER A 150 -4.62 22.92 -10.80
CA SER A 150 -5.88 23.64 -10.98
C SER A 150 -6.17 24.56 -9.79
N PRO A 151 -6.68 25.80 -10.02
CA PRO A 151 -6.99 26.74 -8.95
C PRO A 151 -8.29 26.39 -8.20
N SER A 152 -8.98 25.31 -8.61
CA SER A 152 -10.30 24.88 -8.12
C SER A 152 -10.40 24.75 -6.61
N ILE A 153 -9.28 24.55 -5.91
CA ILE A 153 -9.26 24.56 -4.45
C ILE A 153 -8.06 25.38 -3.96
N GLN A 154 -8.34 26.43 -3.19
CA GLN A 154 -7.29 27.26 -2.58
C GLN A 154 -6.50 26.44 -1.55
N LEU A 155 -5.20 26.28 -1.80
CA LEU A 155 -4.23 25.83 -0.81
C LEU A 155 -3.87 27.00 0.10
N ASN A 156 -3.69 26.73 1.39
CA ASN A 156 -3.05 27.69 2.28
C ASN A 156 -1.53 27.74 2.02
N ASP A 157 -0.82 28.67 2.65
CA ASP A 157 0.60 28.87 2.36
C ASP A 157 1.49 27.70 2.77
N SER A 158 1.14 26.95 3.82
CA SER A 158 1.92 25.76 4.21
C SER A 158 1.74 24.63 3.19
N GLN A 159 0.53 24.43 2.67
CA GLN A 159 0.25 23.46 1.61
C GLN A 159 0.91 23.85 0.29
N LYS A 160 0.91 25.14 -0.09
CA LYS A 160 1.66 25.63 -1.27
C LYS A 160 3.14 25.36 -1.13
N LYS A 161 3.74 25.64 0.03
CA LYS A 161 5.15 25.34 0.34
C LYS A 161 5.43 23.84 0.23
N ALA A 162 4.51 23.00 0.70
CA ALA A 162 4.64 21.55 0.62
C ALA A 162 4.65 21.06 -0.84
N VAL A 163 3.70 21.53 -1.67
CA VAL A 163 3.66 21.19 -3.11
C VAL A 163 4.91 21.70 -3.84
N PHE A 164 5.35 22.92 -3.54
CA PHE A 164 6.59 23.46 -4.11
C PHE A 164 7.82 22.64 -3.71
N ALA A 165 7.91 22.25 -2.43
CA ALA A 165 9.00 21.42 -1.93
C ALA A 165 9.03 20.04 -2.60
N SER A 166 7.88 19.37 -2.75
CA SER A 166 7.81 18.07 -3.43
C SER A 166 8.21 18.17 -4.90
N PHE A 167 7.87 19.29 -5.54
CA PHE A 167 8.12 19.50 -6.97
C PHE A 167 9.57 19.87 -7.30
N SER A 168 10.22 20.64 -6.42
CA SER A 168 11.53 21.29 -6.67
C SER A 168 12.72 20.58 -6.03
N ARG A 169 12.50 19.64 -5.11
CA ARG A 169 13.57 18.96 -4.38
C ARG A 169 13.66 17.47 -4.70
N SER A 170 14.86 16.90 -4.55
CA SER A 170 15.09 15.45 -4.76
C SER A 170 14.48 14.59 -3.67
N LEU A 171 14.28 15.18 -2.50
CA LEU A 171 13.63 14.60 -1.33
C LEU A 171 12.91 15.72 -0.58
N ALA A 172 11.64 15.48 -0.27
CA ALA A 172 10.82 16.37 0.57
C ALA A 172 10.07 15.52 1.60
N ILE A 173 10.17 15.92 2.88
CA ILE A 173 9.40 15.33 3.96
C ILE A 173 8.36 16.37 4.38
N ILE A 174 7.09 16.01 4.23
CA ILE A 174 5.97 16.90 4.52
C ILE A 174 5.25 16.35 5.75
N TRP A 175 5.26 17.11 6.83
CA TRP A 175 4.55 16.76 8.07
C TRP A 175 3.14 17.36 8.06
N GLY A 176 2.11 16.53 8.20
CA GLY A 176 0.72 16.96 8.19
C GLY A 176 -0.07 16.44 9.41
N PRO A 177 -0.26 17.27 10.45
CA PRO A 177 -1.12 16.92 11.59
C PRO A 177 -2.55 16.50 11.18
N PRO A 178 -3.32 15.83 12.05
CA PRO A 178 -4.72 15.52 11.79
C PRO A 178 -5.52 16.77 11.37
N GLY A 179 -6.42 16.64 10.39
CA GLY A 179 -7.28 17.75 9.93
C GLY A 179 -6.63 18.80 9.01
N THR A 180 -5.33 18.71 8.68
CA THR A 180 -4.61 19.74 7.90
C THR A 180 -4.75 19.65 6.38
N GLY A 181 -5.68 18.83 5.87
CA GLY A 181 -5.89 18.67 4.43
C GLY A 181 -4.70 18.02 3.72
N LYS A 182 -4.10 16.99 4.34
CA LYS A 182 -3.01 16.19 3.76
C LYS A 182 -3.35 15.70 2.36
N THR A 183 -4.50 15.06 2.19
CA THR A 183 -4.89 14.45 0.93
C THR A 183 -5.09 15.47 -0.18
N LYS A 184 -5.70 16.62 0.16
CA LYS A 184 -5.77 17.78 -0.74
C LYS A 184 -4.38 18.28 -1.18
N THR A 185 -3.42 18.29 -0.27
CA THR A 185 -2.02 18.67 -0.60
C THR A 185 -1.35 17.65 -1.51
N ILE A 186 -1.54 16.35 -1.21
CA ILE A 186 -1.02 15.24 -2.03
C ILE A 186 -1.59 15.33 -3.45
N ALA A 187 -2.89 15.53 -3.60
CA ALA A 187 -3.53 15.62 -4.91
C ALA A 187 -2.99 16.78 -5.76
N ARG A 188 -2.75 17.95 -5.18
CA ARG A 188 -2.11 19.07 -5.91
C ARG A 188 -0.65 18.81 -6.26
N ALA A 189 0.08 18.11 -5.39
CA ALA A 189 1.43 17.66 -5.73
C ALA A 189 1.38 16.69 -6.91
N VAL A 190 0.50 15.67 -6.87
CA VAL A 190 0.32 14.71 -7.96
C VAL A 190 -0.02 15.43 -9.27
N GLU A 191 -1.00 16.32 -9.28
CA GLU A 191 -1.38 17.13 -10.44
C GLU A 191 -0.18 17.93 -10.99
N ALA A 192 0.60 18.58 -10.12
CA ALA A 192 1.79 19.33 -10.51
C ALA A 192 2.82 18.46 -11.21
N HIS A 193 3.12 17.29 -10.65
CA HIS A 193 4.07 16.34 -11.26
C HIS A 193 3.55 15.80 -12.60
N LEU A 194 2.26 15.48 -12.70
CA LEU A 194 1.62 15.02 -13.94
C LEU A 194 1.65 16.10 -15.03
N ASN A 195 1.33 17.35 -14.69
CA ASN A 195 1.39 18.49 -15.61
C ASN A 195 2.82 18.80 -16.10
N ALA A 196 3.83 18.41 -15.33
CA ALA A 196 5.24 18.47 -15.75
C ALA A 196 5.69 17.24 -16.56
N GLY A 197 4.76 16.37 -16.99
CA GLY A 197 5.04 15.17 -17.76
C GLY A 197 5.72 14.04 -16.96
N ARG A 198 5.70 14.11 -15.63
CA ARG A 198 6.31 13.10 -14.75
C ARG A 198 5.31 11.98 -14.46
N ARG A 199 5.82 10.79 -14.16
CA ARG A 199 5.03 9.68 -13.62
C ARG A 199 5.08 9.71 -12.10
N VAL A 200 3.97 9.38 -11.45
CA VAL A 200 3.85 9.35 -10.00
C VAL A 200 3.51 7.94 -9.56
N LEU A 201 4.30 7.42 -8.62
CA LEU A 201 3.99 6.19 -7.87
C LEU A 201 3.55 6.60 -6.48
N LEU A 202 2.28 6.36 -6.16
CA LEU A 202 1.71 6.57 -4.82
C LEU A 202 1.71 5.25 -4.07
N VAL A 203 2.30 5.24 -2.87
CA VAL A 203 2.41 4.05 -2.01
C VAL A 203 1.99 4.38 -0.58
N SER A 204 1.40 3.40 0.10
CA SER A 204 1.08 3.45 1.54
C SER A 204 1.19 2.04 2.13
N HIS A 205 1.24 1.96 3.46
CA HIS A 205 1.28 0.69 4.19
C HIS A 205 -0.07 -0.02 4.28
N ALA A 206 -1.18 0.66 3.98
CA ALA A 206 -2.53 0.11 4.07
C ALA A 206 -3.31 0.36 2.77
N ASN A 207 -4.07 -0.63 2.31
CA ASN A 207 -4.86 -0.55 1.08
C ASN A 207 -5.88 0.58 1.14
N ILE A 208 -6.56 0.72 2.28
CA ILE A 208 -7.56 1.78 2.53
C ILE A 208 -6.94 3.16 2.33
N ALA A 209 -5.73 3.39 2.83
CA ALA A 209 -5.08 4.69 2.69
C ALA A 209 -4.68 5.02 1.25
N VAL A 210 -4.36 4.00 0.44
CA VAL A 210 -4.14 4.18 -1.01
C VAL A 210 -5.47 4.51 -1.69
N ASP A 211 -6.54 3.79 -1.35
CA ASP A 211 -7.85 3.97 -1.97
C ASP A 211 -8.44 5.35 -1.65
N GLU A 212 -8.38 5.78 -0.39
CA GLU A 212 -8.80 7.12 0.04
C GLU A 212 -8.01 8.23 -0.66
N ALA A 213 -6.68 8.08 -0.74
CA ALA A 213 -5.84 9.05 -1.43
C ALA A 213 -6.14 9.11 -2.93
N LEU A 214 -6.37 7.96 -3.56
CA LEU A 214 -6.70 7.87 -4.98
C LEU A 214 -8.08 8.46 -5.29
N GLU A 215 -9.08 8.22 -4.45
CA GLU A 215 -10.42 8.79 -4.56
C GLU A 215 -10.34 10.33 -4.56
N ASP A 216 -9.70 10.89 -3.54
CA ASP A 216 -9.49 12.35 -3.42
C ASP A 216 -8.68 12.94 -4.58
N ILE A 217 -7.68 12.21 -5.10
CA ILE A 217 -6.90 12.63 -6.27
C ILE A 217 -7.80 12.67 -7.49
N ALA A 218 -8.56 11.61 -7.75
CA ALA A 218 -9.34 11.52 -8.97
C ALA A 218 -10.58 12.41 -8.97
N GLU A 219 -11.22 12.67 -7.82
CA GLU A 219 -12.24 13.74 -7.71
C GLU A 219 -11.65 15.10 -8.11
N GLN A 220 -10.43 15.41 -7.67
CA GLN A 220 -9.78 16.68 -8.00
C GLN A 220 -9.30 16.76 -9.44
N LEU A 221 -8.98 15.61 -10.04
CA LEU A 221 -8.52 15.49 -11.41
C LEU A 221 -9.66 15.20 -12.40
N GLU A 222 -10.92 15.11 -11.96
CA GLU A 222 -12.05 14.65 -12.78
C GLU A 222 -12.16 15.41 -14.12
N GLU A 223 -11.89 16.71 -14.10
CA GLU A 223 -11.96 17.55 -15.28
C GLU A 223 -10.71 17.53 -16.18
N THR A 224 -9.62 16.91 -15.72
CA THR A 224 -8.35 16.85 -16.44
C THR A 224 -8.29 15.69 -17.43
N ALA A 225 -7.41 15.80 -18.42
CA ALA A 225 -7.11 14.72 -19.36
C ALA A 225 -6.58 13.46 -18.65
N PHE A 226 -5.87 13.61 -17.52
CA PHE A 226 -5.34 12.47 -16.77
C PHE A 226 -6.43 11.53 -16.29
N TYR A 227 -7.57 12.08 -15.84
CA TYR A 227 -8.72 11.29 -15.43
C TYR A 227 -9.52 10.79 -16.65
N LYS A 228 -9.86 11.69 -17.58
CA LYS A 228 -10.72 11.39 -18.74
C LYS A 228 -10.12 10.33 -19.67
N GLU A 229 -8.80 10.30 -19.81
CA GLU A 229 -8.09 9.29 -20.61
C GLU A 229 -7.61 8.09 -19.80
N GLY A 230 -7.80 8.12 -18.48
CA GLY A 230 -7.57 6.93 -17.71
C GLY A 230 -6.17 6.60 -17.27
N ARG A 231 -5.42 7.63 -16.92
CA ARG A 231 -3.99 7.50 -16.62
C ARG A 231 -3.73 7.20 -15.13
N LEU A 232 -4.79 7.00 -14.34
CA LEU A 232 -4.72 6.63 -12.93
C LEU A 232 -4.98 5.13 -12.80
N ILE A 233 -4.01 4.39 -12.28
CA ILE A 233 -4.06 2.93 -12.17
C ILE A 233 -3.89 2.52 -10.71
N ARG A 234 -4.83 1.72 -10.19
CA ARG A 234 -4.73 1.05 -8.89
C ARG A 234 -4.29 -0.40 -9.09
N LEU A 235 -3.16 -0.75 -8.50
CA LEU A 235 -2.64 -2.12 -8.46
C LEU A 235 -3.00 -2.77 -7.13
N GLY A 236 -3.61 -3.96 -7.14
CA GLY A 236 -4.02 -4.68 -5.93
C GLY A 236 -5.54 -4.78 -5.76
N ILE A 237 -5.99 -5.43 -4.68
CA ILE A 237 -7.41 -5.60 -4.40
C ILE A 237 -7.91 -4.35 -3.65
N PRO A 238 -8.80 -3.53 -4.24
CA PRO A 238 -9.29 -2.33 -3.58
C PRO A 238 -10.24 -2.67 -2.44
N HIS A 239 -10.29 -1.82 -1.42
CA HIS A 239 -11.22 -1.93 -0.31
C HIS A 239 -12.63 -1.42 -0.69
N LYS A 240 -13.69 -2.20 -0.41
CA LYS A 240 -15.05 -2.03 -1.02
C LYS A 240 -15.76 -0.73 -0.64
N LYS A 241 -15.46 -0.14 0.51
CA LYS A 241 -16.27 0.94 1.10
C LYS A 241 -16.31 2.22 0.24
N HIS A 242 -15.32 2.42 -0.63
CA HIS A 242 -15.15 3.65 -1.41
C HIS A 242 -15.66 3.55 -2.86
N TRP A 243 -15.59 2.37 -3.48
CA TRP A 243 -15.83 2.25 -4.93
C TRP A 243 -17.30 2.17 -5.37
N LYS A 244 -18.25 2.14 -4.43
CA LYS A 244 -19.69 2.06 -4.74
C LYS A 244 -20.37 3.41 -4.99
N LYS A 245 -19.71 4.55 -4.75
CA LYS A 245 -20.35 5.88 -4.88
C LYS A 245 -20.35 6.45 -6.30
N ASN A 246 -19.53 5.95 -7.23
CA ASN A 246 -19.57 6.40 -8.60
C ASN A 246 -19.36 5.21 -9.55
N THR A 247 -20.24 5.04 -10.54
CA THR A 247 -20.19 3.95 -11.53
C THR A 247 -19.12 4.17 -12.62
N ARG A 248 -18.39 5.30 -12.58
CA ARG A 248 -17.33 5.67 -13.53
C ARG A 248 -15.96 5.02 -13.29
N TRP A 249 -15.78 4.34 -12.17
CA TRP A 249 -14.45 3.91 -11.74
C TRP A 249 -14.08 2.46 -12.11
N SER A 250 -14.97 1.69 -12.74
CA SER A 250 -14.76 0.26 -13.03
C SER A 250 -13.60 -0.07 -13.98
N TYR A 251 -12.99 0.92 -14.65
CA TYR A 251 -11.94 0.73 -15.67
C TYR A 251 -10.49 0.89 -15.15
N TRP A 252 -10.29 1.22 -13.87
CA TRP A 252 -8.99 1.68 -13.35
C TRP A 252 -8.19 0.68 -12.52
N ILE A 253 -8.67 -0.56 -12.43
CA ILE A 253 -8.10 -1.58 -11.57
C ILE A 253 -7.53 -2.69 -12.43
N MET A 254 -6.21 -2.88 -12.37
CA MET A 254 -5.59 -4.07 -12.93
C MET A 254 -5.50 -5.13 -11.83
N PRO A 255 -6.05 -6.34 -12.02
CA PRO A 255 -5.69 -7.46 -11.17
C PRO A 255 -4.17 -7.67 -11.29
N LEU A 256 -3.51 -7.94 -10.15
CA LEU A 256 -2.13 -8.42 -10.12
C LEU A 256 -2.12 -9.81 -10.81
N LEU A 257 -1.96 -9.82 -12.13
CA LEU A 257 -1.55 -10.98 -12.88
C LEU A 257 -0.03 -10.87 -13.05
N CYS A 258 0.69 -11.47 -12.10
CA CYS A 258 2.07 -11.91 -12.26
C CYS A 258 2.12 -13.39 -11.93
#